data_AF-A0A2G2W416-F1
#
_entry.id   AF-A0A2G2W416-F1
#
_cell.length_a   1.000
_cell.length_b   1.000
_cell.length_c   1.000
_cell.angle_alpha   90.00
_cell.angle_beta   90.00
_cell.angle_gamma   90.00
#
_symmetry.space_group_name_H-M   'P 1'
#
loop_
_entity.id
_entity.type
_entity.pdbx_description
1 polymer ?
#
loop_
_entity_poly.entity_id
_entity_poly.type
_entity_poly.pdbx_seq_one_letter_code
_entity_poly.pdbx_strand_id
1 'polypeptide(L)'
;MITHKAHCFILPYPVQGHINPMLQFSKRLQSEGVKITIAPTKFFLKNMQELPTSGSIEAIYDGYGDGGLGQAESFAAYTTRFKEVGSDPLSQLIQKLTNYGCPVNCIVYDDPFLPWAVEVAKSFGIVTAAFFTQSCAVDNIYYHVHKGVLKLPPTQVDQEIIIPGFSLPIEPSDVPTFVIKSEAERILEMLEKEVIKILSRFQFRCLY
;
A
#
# COMPACT_ATOMS: atom_id res chain seq x y z
N MET A 1 -29.44 3.99 -16.60
CA MET A 1 -28.02 3.75 -16.25
C MET A 1 -27.87 4.02 -14.78
N ILE A 2 -27.20 3.14 -14.02
CA ILE A 2 -26.92 3.39 -12.60
C ILE A 2 -25.93 4.56 -12.55
N THR A 3 -26.32 5.66 -11.91
CA THR A 3 -25.46 6.83 -11.68
C THR A 3 -24.70 6.60 -10.39
N HIS A 4 -23.38 6.45 -10.49
CA HIS A 4 -22.50 6.34 -9.32
C HIS A 4 -22.06 7.73 -8.86
N LYS A 5 -21.84 7.91 -7.55
CA LYS A 5 -21.38 9.19 -6.99
C LYS A 5 -19.93 9.52 -7.37
N ALA A 6 -19.10 8.49 -7.48
CA ALA A 6 -17.70 8.56 -7.84
C ALA A 6 -17.23 7.18 -8.33
N HIS A 7 -16.08 7.15 -8.98
CA HIS A 7 -15.36 5.93 -9.35
C HIS A 7 -14.00 5.89 -8.63
N CYS A 8 -13.84 4.91 -7.74
CA CYS A 8 -12.58 4.65 -7.05
C CYS A 8 -11.87 3.43 -7.65
N PHE A 9 -10.58 3.60 -7.89
CA PHE A 9 -9.68 2.55 -8.34
C PHE A 9 -8.86 2.05 -7.14
N ILE A 10 -8.91 0.76 -6.86
CA ILE A 10 -8.30 0.13 -5.69
C ILE A 10 -7.10 -0.68 -6.15
N LEU A 11 -5.92 -0.28 -5.70
CA LEU A 11 -4.64 -0.87 -6.06
C LEU A 11 -4.00 -1.53 -4.82
N PRO A 12 -4.26 -2.83 -4.58
CA PRO A 12 -3.74 -3.51 -3.41
C PRO A 12 -2.32 -4.06 -3.60
N TYR A 13 -1.56 -4.20 -2.51
CA TYR A 13 -0.30 -4.94 -2.53
C TYR A 13 -0.58 -6.46 -2.62
N PRO A 14 0.15 -7.24 -3.42
CA PRO A 14 -0.28 -8.57 -3.85
C PRO A 14 0.03 -9.69 -2.87
N VAL A 15 -0.42 -9.51 -1.63
CA VAL A 15 -0.44 -10.55 -0.60
C VAL A 15 -1.81 -10.57 0.08
N GLN A 16 -2.19 -11.73 0.60
CA GLN A 16 -3.52 -11.96 1.16
C GLN A 16 -3.85 -11.03 2.34
N GLY A 17 -2.87 -10.76 3.22
CA GLY A 17 -3.06 -9.88 4.39
C GLY A 17 -3.42 -8.44 4.02
N HIS A 18 -3.14 -8.04 2.79
CA HIS A 18 -3.31 -6.69 2.25
C HIS A 18 -4.59 -6.59 1.40
N ILE A 19 -4.78 -7.55 0.50
CA ILE A 19 -5.92 -7.59 -0.42
C ILE A 19 -7.24 -7.76 0.34
N ASN A 20 -7.29 -8.60 1.36
CA ASN A 20 -8.53 -8.88 2.07
C ASN A 20 -9.13 -7.62 2.74
N PRO A 21 -8.37 -6.84 3.54
CA PRO A 21 -8.84 -5.56 4.07
C PRO A 21 -9.33 -4.59 2.99
N MET A 22 -8.58 -4.44 1.88
CA MET A 22 -8.96 -3.52 0.80
C MET A 22 -10.21 -3.98 0.04
N LEU A 23 -10.46 -5.29 -0.07
CA LEU A 23 -11.71 -5.82 -0.61
C LEU A 23 -12.90 -5.52 0.32
N GLN A 24 -12.72 -5.65 1.64
CA GLN A 24 -13.79 -5.31 2.59
C GLN A 24 -14.08 -3.81 2.60
N PHE A 25 -13.04 -2.99 2.51
CA PHE A 25 -13.18 -1.54 2.32
C PHE A 25 -13.95 -1.21 1.03
N SER A 26 -13.61 -1.89 -0.08
CA SER A 26 -14.30 -1.73 -1.36
C SER A 26 -15.79 -2.02 -1.27
N LYS A 27 -16.19 -3.09 -0.57
CA LYS A 27 -17.61 -3.43 -0.35
C LYS A 27 -18.37 -2.31 0.37
N ARG A 28 -17.75 -1.69 1.38
CA ARG A 28 -18.35 -0.55 2.10
C ARG A 28 -18.49 0.68 1.20
N LEU A 29 -17.52 0.96 0.34
CA LEU A 29 -17.64 2.05 -0.63
C LEU A 29 -18.77 1.77 -1.64
N GLN A 30 -18.91 0.52 -2.09
CA GLN A 30 -20.00 0.14 -3.00
C GLN A 30 -21.38 0.34 -2.38
N SER A 31 -21.57 0.00 -1.10
CA SER A 31 -22.85 0.23 -0.41
C SER A 31 -23.21 1.71 -0.32
N GLU A 32 -22.22 2.61 -0.39
CA GLU A 32 -22.41 4.07 -0.42
C GLU A 32 -22.63 4.65 -1.83
N GLY A 33 -22.69 3.80 -2.87
CA GLY A 33 -22.94 4.19 -4.25
C GLY A 33 -21.69 4.57 -5.05
N VAL A 34 -20.50 4.19 -4.56
CA VAL A 34 -19.23 4.37 -5.26
C VAL A 34 -18.98 3.20 -6.21
N LYS A 35 -18.62 3.50 -7.46
CA LYS A 35 -18.15 2.47 -8.40
C LYS A 35 -16.73 2.07 -8.02
N ILE A 36 -16.46 0.77 -8.00
CA ILE A 36 -15.14 0.23 -7.69
C ILE A 36 -14.56 -0.51 -8.89
N THR A 37 -13.32 -0.19 -9.24
CA THR A 37 -12.42 -1.03 -10.02
C THR A 37 -11.28 -1.50 -9.13
N ILE A 38 -11.04 -2.80 -9.04
CA ILE A 38 -9.94 -3.38 -8.26
C ILE A 38 -8.88 -3.91 -9.22
N ALA A 39 -7.62 -3.62 -8.92
CA ALA A 39 -6.49 -3.95 -9.77
C ALA A 39 -5.49 -4.86 -9.06
N PRO A 40 -5.82 -6.15 -8.86
CA PRO A 40 -4.85 -7.12 -8.37
C PRO A 40 -3.75 -7.35 -9.41
N THR A 41 -2.63 -7.93 -8.99
CA THR A 41 -1.63 -8.38 -9.96
C THR A 41 -2.11 -9.62 -10.72
N LYS A 42 -1.63 -9.80 -11.95
CA LYS A 42 -1.95 -10.98 -12.78
C LYS A 42 -1.65 -12.29 -12.05
N PHE A 43 -0.50 -12.37 -11.36
CA PHE A 43 -0.14 -13.56 -10.59
C PHE A 43 -1.13 -13.81 -9.46
N PHE A 44 -1.51 -12.78 -8.70
CA PHE A 44 -2.48 -12.94 -7.62
C PHE A 44 -3.84 -13.41 -8.15
N LEU A 45 -4.33 -12.78 -9.22
CA LEU A 45 -5.61 -13.14 -9.83
C LEU A 45 -5.61 -14.58 -10.38
N LYS A 46 -4.50 -15.05 -10.96
CA LYS A 46 -4.35 -16.43 -11.44
C LYS A 46 -4.47 -17.47 -10.33
N ASN A 47 -3.98 -17.14 -9.13
CA ASN A 47 -3.94 -18.06 -7.99
C ASN A 47 -5.17 -17.97 -7.08
N MET A 48 -5.98 -16.92 -7.23
CA MET A 48 -7.26 -16.80 -6.54
C MET A 48 -8.37 -17.35 -7.43
N GLN A 49 -9.11 -18.34 -6.92
CA GLN A 49 -10.20 -18.96 -7.69
C GLN A 49 -11.30 -17.93 -8.02
N GLU A 50 -11.61 -17.02 -7.10
CA GLU A 50 -12.56 -15.92 -7.29
C GLU A 50 -12.25 -14.74 -6.35
N LEU A 51 -12.36 -13.51 -6.84
CA LEU A 51 -12.38 -12.32 -6.00
C LEU A 51 -13.83 -12.05 -5.57
N PRO A 52 -14.17 -12.05 -4.27
CA PRO A 52 -15.53 -11.89 -3.80
C PRO A 52 -15.96 -10.42 -3.83
N THR A 53 -15.97 -9.82 -5.02
CA THR A 53 -16.32 -8.41 -5.25
C THR A 53 -17.30 -8.27 -6.41
N SER A 54 -18.27 -7.36 -6.24
CA SER A 54 -19.18 -6.94 -7.32
C SER A 54 -18.60 -5.82 -8.19
N GLY A 55 -17.32 -5.44 -7.96
CA GLY A 55 -16.62 -4.41 -8.72
C GLY A 55 -15.98 -4.95 -10.01
N SER A 56 -15.57 -4.03 -10.91
CA SER A 56 -14.75 -4.40 -12.06
C SER A 56 -13.36 -4.83 -11.61
N ILE A 57 -12.80 -5.84 -12.28
CA ILE A 57 -11.43 -6.32 -12.05
C ILE A 57 -10.60 -6.00 -13.29
N GLU A 58 -9.50 -5.28 -13.10
CA GLU A 58 -8.56 -4.92 -14.17
C GLU A 58 -7.14 -5.29 -13.71
N ALA A 59 -6.68 -6.49 -14.07
CA ALA A 59 -5.41 -7.01 -13.58
C ALA A 59 -4.21 -6.22 -14.11
N ILE A 60 -3.26 -5.90 -13.22
CA ILE A 60 -2.02 -5.20 -13.56
C ILE A 60 -0.84 -6.17 -13.59
N TYR A 61 0.12 -5.90 -14.46
CA TYR A 61 1.37 -6.63 -14.51
C TYR A 61 2.39 -6.01 -13.54
N ASP A 62 3.02 -6.85 -12.72
CA ASP A 62 4.00 -6.46 -11.71
C ASP A 62 5.43 -6.87 -12.06
N GLY A 63 5.63 -7.52 -13.20
CA GLY A 63 6.94 -8.03 -13.62
C GLY A 63 7.22 -9.48 -13.25
N TYR A 64 6.33 -10.12 -12.48
CA TYR A 64 6.54 -11.45 -11.90
C TYR A 64 5.31 -12.35 -12.10
N GLY A 65 4.92 -12.56 -13.36
CA GLY A 65 3.68 -13.26 -13.71
C GLY A 65 3.62 -14.75 -13.34
N ASP A 66 4.77 -15.40 -13.12
CA ASP A 66 4.85 -16.85 -12.90
C ASP A 66 5.06 -17.24 -11.44
N GLY A 67 5.82 -16.45 -10.67
CA GLY A 67 6.10 -16.72 -9.25
C GLY A 67 5.70 -15.61 -8.28
N GLY A 68 5.16 -14.49 -8.79
CA GLY A 68 4.78 -13.33 -7.98
C GLY A 68 5.94 -12.80 -7.14
N LEU A 69 5.63 -12.35 -5.93
CA LEU A 69 6.61 -11.84 -4.98
C LEU A 69 7.78 -12.80 -4.70
N GLY A 70 7.53 -14.11 -4.70
CA GLY A 70 8.56 -15.12 -4.41
C GLY A 70 9.65 -15.25 -5.48
N GLN A 71 9.44 -14.67 -6.67
CA GLN A 71 10.41 -14.66 -7.75
C GLN A 71 11.39 -13.47 -7.66
N ALA A 72 11.06 -12.44 -6.89
CA ALA A 72 11.94 -11.29 -6.73
C ALA A 72 13.11 -11.60 -5.79
N GLU A 73 14.29 -11.05 -6.10
CA GLU A 73 15.50 -11.21 -5.29
C GLU A 73 15.33 -10.59 -3.90
N SER A 74 14.57 -9.50 -3.81
CA SER A 74 14.21 -8.86 -2.55
C SER A 74 12.95 -8.02 -2.67
N PHE A 75 12.46 -7.51 -1.54
CA PHE A 75 11.31 -6.61 -1.49
C PHE A 75 11.56 -5.31 -2.29
N ALA A 76 12.77 -4.75 -2.20
CA ALA A 76 13.15 -3.54 -2.92
C ALA A 76 13.20 -3.79 -4.43
N ALA A 77 13.75 -4.94 -4.85
CA ALA A 77 13.76 -5.35 -6.25
C ALA A 77 12.34 -5.51 -6.80
N TYR A 78 11.46 -6.17 -6.04
CA TYR A 78 10.06 -6.34 -6.42
C TYR A 78 9.38 -4.99 -6.66
N THR A 79 9.45 -4.09 -5.67
CA THR A 79 8.71 -2.83 -5.73
C THR A 79 9.26 -1.89 -6.81
N THR A 80 10.59 -1.88 -7.00
CA THR A 80 11.23 -1.15 -8.11
C THR A 80 10.72 -1.66 -9.44
N ARG A 81 10.75 -2.99 -9.65
CA ARG A 81 10.28 -3.60 -10.89
C ARG A 81 8.80 -3.35 -11.12
N PHE A 82 7.98 -3.46 -10.07
CA PHE A 82 6.54 -3.20 -10.17
C PHE A 82 6.28 -1.74 -10.58
N LYS A 83 7.00 -0.77 -10.01
CA LYS A 83 6.93 0.63 -10.47
C LYS A 83 7.27 0.74 -11.96
N GLU A 84 8.39 0.19 -12.40
CA GLU A 84 8.86 0.28 -13.79
C GLU A 84 7.86 -0.25 -14.80
N VAL A 85 7.26 -1.41 -14.54
CA VAL A 85 6.39 -2.08 -15.51
C VAL A 85 4.91 -1.80 -15.29
N GLY A 86 4.52 -1.32 -14.11
CA GLY A 86 3.13 -1.07 -13.72
C GLY A 86 2.66 0.36 -14.00
N SER A 87 3.56 1.35 -14.02
CA SER A 87 3.20 2.78 -14.13
C SER A 87 2.52 3.11 -15.48
N ASP A 88 3.11 2.68 -16.59
CA ASP A 88 2.56 2.95 -17.93
C ASP A 88 1.24 2.20 -18.16
N PRO A 89 1.11 0.89 -17.85
CA PRO A 89 -0.17 0.19 -17.95
C PRO A 89 -1.27 0.79 -17.07
N LEU A 90 -0.96 1.22 -15.84
CA LEU A 90 -1.93 1.90 -14.99
C LEU A 90 -2.41 3.21 -15.64
N SER A 91 -1.49 4.00 -16.20
CA SER A 91 -1.81 5.23 -16.92
C SER A 91 -2.72 4.97 -18.13
N GLN A 92 -2.40 3.95 -18.92
CA GLN A 92 -3.23 3.53 -20.07
C GLN A 92 -4.61 3.07 -19.65
N LEU A 93 -4.72 2.35 -18.53
CA LEU A 93 -5.99 1.88 -17.98
C LEU A 93 -6.87 3.03 -17.49
N ILE A 94 -6.29 4.02 -16.80
CA ILE A 94 -7.00 5.24 -16.39
C ILE A 94 -7.54 5.99 -17.62
N GLN A 95 -6.71 6.12 -18.66
CA GLN A 95 -7.11 6.79 -19.90
C GLN A 95 -8.22 6.00 -20.63
N LYS A 96 -8.10 4.68 -20.71
CA LYS A 96 -9.12 3.78 -21.26
C LYS A 96 -10.47 3.96 -20.55
N LEU A 97 -10.47 3.92 -19.22
CA LEU A 97 -11.69 4.08 -18.40
C LEU A 97 -12.33 5.46 -18.62
N THR A 98 -11.51 6.50 -18.75
CA THR A 98 -11.97 7.87 -19.07
C THR A 98 -12.63 7.93 -20.44
N ASN A 99 -12.01 7.34 -21.47
CA ASN A 99 -12.55 7.31 -22.83
C ASN A 99 -13.86 6.52 -22.95
N TYR A 100 -14.09 5.54 -22.08
CA TYR A 100 -15.36 4.82 -21.97
C TYR A 100 -16.44 5.56 -21.15
N GLY A 101 -16.21 6.83 -20.79
CA GLY A 101 -17.16 7.62 -20.00
C GLY A 101 -17.22 7.20 -18.52
N CYS A 102 -16.18 6.52 -18.04
CA CYS A 102 -16.07 6.05 -16.65
C CYS A 102 -14.79 6.59 -15.98
N PRO A 103 -14.59 7.92 -15.94
CA PRO A 103 -13.37 8.52 -15.41
C PRO A 103 -13.12 8.09 -13.96
N VAL A 104 -11.86 7.82 -13.63
CA VAL A 104 -11.45 7.51 -12.25
C VAL A 104 -11.35 8.83 -11.48
N ASN A 105 -12.04 8.93 -10.34
CA ASN A 105 -12.00 10.13 -9.49
C ASN A 105 -10.98 10.01 -8.36
N CYS A 106 -10.74 8.79 -7.87
CA CYS A 106 -9.82 8.54 -6.79
C CYS A 106 -9.06 7.21 -6.98
N ILE A 107 -7.77 7.19 -6.61
CA ILE A 107 -6.99 5.97 -6.48
C ILE A 107 -6.73 5.72 -4.99
N VAL A 108 -7.20 4.57 -4.50
CA VAL A 108 -6.87 4.05 -3.18
C VAL A 108 -5.76 3.03 -3.36
N TYR A 109 -4.60 3.29 -2.80
CA TYR A 109 -3.43 2.43 -2.95
C TYR A 109 -2.99 1.90 -1.58
N ASP A 110 -2.42 0.70 -1.58
CA ASP A 110 -1.86 0.06 -0.39
C ASP A 110 -0.56 0.76 -0.01
N ASP A 111 -0.66 1.66 0.96
CA ASP A 111 0.48 2.36 1.52
C ASP A 111 1.07 1.46 2.62
N PRO A 112 2.39 1.41 2.77
CA PRO A 112 3.43 2.14 2.04
C PRO A 112 4.05 1.43 0.83
N PHE A 113 3.37 0.44 0.28
CA PHE A 113 3.96 -0.51 -0.67
C PHE A 113 3.92 -0.05 -2.13
N LEU A 114 2.97 0.81 -2.49
CA LEU A 114 2.75 1.25 -3.86
C LEU A 114 2.78 2.77 -4.05
N PRO A 115 3.80 3.48 -3.52
CA PRO A 115 3.86 4.95 -3.55
C PRO A 115 3.91 5.51 -4.98
N TRP A 116 4.37 4.72 -5.95
CA TRP A 116 4.38 5.09 -7.38
C TRP A 116 2.99 5.36 -7.96
N ALA A 117 1.93 4.81 -7.36
CA ALA A 117 0.56 5.08 -7.77
C ALA A 117 0.19 6.57 -7.61
N VAL A 118 0.81 7.26 -6.64
CA VAL A 118 0.65 8.71 -6.42
C VAL A 118 1.24 9.51 -7.58
N GLU A 119 2.40 9.10 -8.09
CA GLU A 119 3.04 9.75 -9.24
C GLU A 119 2.16 9.62 -10.49
N VAL A 120 1.60 8.42 -10.73
CA VAL A 120 0.66 8.18 -11.83
C VAL A 120 -0.61 9.00 -11.64
N ALA A 121 -1.26 8.95 -10.48
CA ALA A 121 -2.49 9.70 -10.23
C ALA A 121 -2.34 11.21 -10.46
N LYS A 122 -1.19 11.76 -10.06
CA LYS A 122 -0.88 13.19 -10.20
C LYS A 122 -0.84 13.63 -11.66
N SER A 123 -0.38 12.81 -12.59
CA SER A 123 -0.34 13.17 -14.02
C SER A 123 -1.73 13.29 -14.65
N PHE A 124 -2.75 12.67 -14.02
CA PHE A 124 -4.16 12.74 -14.43
C PHE A 124 -5.00 13.68 -13.55
N GLY A 125 -4.41 14.36 -12.56
CA GLY A 125 -5.15 15.19 -11.60
C GLY A 125 -6.12 14.39 -10.71
N ILE A 126 -5.86 13.09 -10.50
CA ILE A 126 -6.69 12.19 -9.71
C ILE A 126 -6.32 12.30 -8.23
N VAL A 127 -7.32 12.30 -7.35
CA VAL A 127 -7.12 12.30 -5.90
C VAL A 127 -6.60 10.94 -5.44
N THR A 128 -5.61 10.90 -4.56
CA THR A 128 -5.15 9.65 -3.94
C THR A 128 -5.57 9.55 -2.48
N ALA A 129 -5.82 8.31 -2.05
CA ALA A 129 -5.99 7.96 -0.65
C ALA A 129 -5.07 6.80 -0.31
N ALA A 130 -4.21 7.00 0.67
CA ALA A 130 -3.39 5.93 1.24
C ALA A 130 -4.26 5.03 2.10
N PHE A 131 -4.10 3.72 1.94
CA PHE A 131 -4.76 2.72 2.76
C PHE A 131 -3.72 1.90 3.51
N PHE A 132 -3.68 2.06 4.84
CA PHE A 132 -2.74 1.35 5.71
C PHE A 132 -3.36 0.04 6.15
N THR A 133 -2.78 -1.06 5.66
CA THR A 133 -3.14 -2.43 6.02
C THR A 133 -2.34 -2.94 7.23
N GLN A 134 -1.24 -2.26 7.57
CA GLN A 134 -0.38 -2.61 8.69
C GLN A 134 -0.92 -2.06 10.03
N SER A 135 -0.36 -2.58 11.14
CA SER A 135 -0.64 -2.04 12.46
C SER A 135 -0.06 -0.63 12.59
N CYS A 136 -0.84 0.32 13.11
CA CYS A 136 -0.36 1.67 13.40
C CYS A 136 0.86 1.71 14.34
N ALA A 137 1.01 0.69 15.21
CA ALA A 137 2.19 0.54 16.06
C ALA A 137 3.47 0.30 15.23
N VAL A 138 3.35 -0.49 14.16
CA VAL A 138 4.45 -0.77 13.21
C VAL A 138 4.83 0.48 12.43
N ASP A 139 3.85 1.24 11.95
CA ASP A 139 4.09 2.51 11.26
C ASP A 139 4.76 3.54 12.18
N ASN A 140 4.38 3.57 13.45
CA ASN A 140 5.04 4.43 14.45
C ASN A 140 6.49 4.02 14.70
N ILE A 141 6.80 2.71 14.74
CA ILE A 141 8.18 2.22 14.81
C ILE A 141 8.97 2.73 13.60
N TYR A 142 8.46 2.53 12.38
CA TYR A 142 9.12 2.99 11.15
C TYR A 142 9.36 4.51 11.15
N TYR A 143 8.39 5.27 11.63
CA TYR A 143 8.51 6.72 11.79
C TYR A 143 9.66 7.11 12.73
N HIS A 144 9.77 6.49 13.91
CA HIS A 144 10.83 6.81 14.88
C HIS A 144 12.21 6.29 14.47
N VAL A 145 12.27 5.18 13.73
CA VAL A 145 13.52 4.76 13.08
C VAL A 145 13.99 5.81 12.09
N HIS A 146 13.11 6.25 11.20
CA HIS A 146 13.47 7.28 10.21
C HIS A 146 13.90 8.59 10.89
N LYS A 147 13.22 9.02 11.96
CA LYS A 147 13.62 10.22 12.70
C LYS A 147 14.97 10.10 13.41
N GLY A 148 15.62 8.94 13.34
CA GLY A 148 16.87 8.64 14.04
C GLY A 148 16.70 8.54 15.55
N VAL A 149 15.45 8.50 16.04
CA VAL A 149 15.12 8.30 17.45
C VAL A 149 15.42 6.84 17.81
N LEU A 150 15.01 5.91 16.95
CA LEU A 150 15.35 4.49 17.07
C LEU A 150 16.49 4.15 16.08
N LYS A 151 17.61 3.62 16.58
CA LYS A 151 18.74 3.22 15.72
C LYS A 151 18.58 1.79 15.21
N LEU A 152 19.15 1.51 14.04
CA LEU A 152 19.13 0.17 13.44
C LEU A 152 20.44 -0.61 13.70
N PRO A 153 20.37 -1.93 13.92
CA PRO A 153 19.16 -2.64 14.35
C PRO A 153 18.85 -2.28 15.81
N PRO A 154 17.58 -2.06 16.17
CA PRO A 154 17.21 -1.63 17.52
C PRO A 154 17.45 -2.71 18.58
N THR A 155 17.72 -3.94 18.15
CA THR A 155 17.86 -5.13 18.98
C THR A 155 19.26 -5.37 19.53
N GLN A 156 20.27 -4.65 19.05
CA GLN A 156 21.67 -4.93 19.41
C GLN A 156 22.17 -4.14 20.63
N VAL A 157 21.41 -3.16 21.11
CA VAL A 157 21.89 -2.21 22.14
C VAL A 157 21.04 -2.22 23.40
N ASP A 158 19.71 -2.40 23.29
CA ASP A 158 18.78 -2.15 24.40
C ASP A 158 17.97 -3.40 24.78
N GLN A 159 17.78 -3.62 26.10
CA GLN A 159 16.90 -4.66 26.63
C GLN A 159 15.41 -4.25 26.53
N GLU A 160 15.14 -2.95 26.59
CA GLU A 160 13.82 -2.35 26.46
C GLU A 160 13.90 -1.15 25.50
N ILE A 161 12.98 -1.08 24.55
CA ILE A 161 12.91 -0.03 23.53
C ILE A 161 11.71 0.87 23.85
N ILE A 162 11.98 2.15 24.09
CA ILE A 162 10.95 3.15 24.39
C ILE A 162 10.55 3.86 23.09
N ILE A 163 9.28 3.76 22.73
CA ILE A 163 8.74 4.38 21.51
C ILE A 163 7.71 5.44 21.89
N PRO A 164 7.89 6.70 21.47
CA PRO A 164 6.91 7.74 21.74
C PRO A 164 5.52 7.34 21.22
N GLY A 165 4.51 7.39 22.10
CA GLY A 165 3.13 6.98 21.81
C GLY A 165 2.79 5.56 22.30
N PHE A 166 3.75 4.76 22.71
CA PHE A 166 3.50 3.47 23.33
C PHE A 166 3.35 3.65 24.85
N SER A 167 2.42 2.92 25.46
CA SER A 167 2.18 2.99 26.92
C SER A 167 3.19 2.18 27.73
N LEU A 168 3.83 1.19 27.11
CA LEU A 168 4.84 0.32 27.70
C LEU A 168 6.06 0.24 26.77
N PRO A 169 7.27 0.02 27.31
CA PRO A 169 8.42 -0.37 26.50
C PRO A 169 8.14 -1.66 25.73
N ILE A 170 8.81 -1.85 24.60
CA ILE A 170 8.78 -3.10 23.84
C ILE A 170 10.13 -3.80 23.90
N GLU A 171 10.14 -5.10 23.70
CA GLU A 171 11.38 -5.88 23.63
C GLU A 171 11.91 -5.91 22.19
N PRO A 172 13.22 -6.16 22.00
CA PRO A 172 13.81 -6.42 20.69
C PRO A 172 13.03 -7.40 19.79
N SER A 173 12.39 -8.41 20.37
CA SER A 173 11.57 -9.41 19.65
C SER A 173 10.24 -8.87 19.13
N ASP A 174 9.72 -7.79 19.71
CA ASP A 174 8.48 -7.15 19.27
C ASP A 174 8.68 -6.25 18.04
N VAL A 175 9.94 -5.96 17.72
CA VAL A 175 10.30 -5.11 16.60
C VAL A 175 10.05 -5.83 15.26
N PRO A 176 9.39 -5.18 14.29
CA PRO A 176 9.19 -5.74 12.96
C PRO A 176 10.49 -6.21 12.32
N THR A 177 10.50 -7.43 11.79
CA THR A 177 11.69 -8.00 11.13
C THR A 177 12.23 -7.15 9.98
N PHE A 178 11.37 -6.32 9.37
CA PHE A 178 11.75 -5.37 8.32
C PHE A 178 12.78 -4.34 8.77
N VAL A 179 12.78 -3.91 10.04
CA VAL A 179 13.80 -2.98 10.55
C VAL A 179 15.04 -3.69 11.12
N ILE A 180 15.03 -5.02 11.14
CA ILE A 180 16.16 -5.83 11.65
C ILE A 180 17.08 -6.29 10.51
N LYS A 181 16.55 -6.41 9.28
CA LYS A 181 17.29 -6.91 8.11
C LYS A 181 18.28 -5.88 7.56
N SER A 182 19.32 -6.35 6.86
CA SER A 182 20.32 -5.50 6.18
C SER A 182 19.73 -4.58 5.10
N GLU A 183 18.51 -4.86 4.64
CA GLU A 183 17.78 -4.02 3.69
C GLU A 183 16.87 -2.98 4.36
N ALA A 184 16.85 -2.94 5.70
CA ALA A 184 15.97 -2.07 6.48
C ALA A 184 16.06 -0.61 6.00
N GLU A 185 17.27 -0.09 5.78
CA GLU A 185 17.47 1.30 5.34
C GLU A 185 16.78 1.59 4.00
N ARG A 186 16.97 0.74 2.98
CA ARG A 186 16.32 0.91 1.67
C ARG A 186 14.82 0.76 1.73
N ILE A 187 14.34 -0.17 2.56
CA ILE A 187 12.91 -0.38 2.75
C ILE A 187 12.33 0.85 3.46
N LEU A 188 12.97 1.33 4.52
CA LEU A 188 12.57 2.52 5.26
C LEU A 188 12.61 3.79 4.40
N GLU A 189 13.56 3.95 3.48
CA GLU A 189 13.56 5.04 2.49
C GLU A 189 12.36 4.99 1.54
N MET A 190 11.85 3.78 1.24
CA MET A 190 10.62 3.62 0.46
C MET A 190 9.37 3.92 1.29
N LEU A 191 9.35 3.52 2.56
CA LEU A 191 8.30 3.86 3.52
C LEU A 191 8.31 5.39 3.83
N GLU A 192 9.49 6.01 3.84
CA GLU A 192 9.78 7.39 4.23
C GLU A 192 8.98 8.43 3.42
N LYS A 193 8.93 8.31 2.10
CA LYS A 193 8.40 9.39 1.24
C LYS A 193 6.91 9.64 1.41
N GLU A 194 6.13 8.58 1.65
CA GLU A 194 4.67 8.68 1.72
C GLU A 194 4.14 8.55 3.16
N VAL A 195 4.66 7.62 3.97
CA VAL A 195 4.24 7.47 5.39
C VAL A 195 4.46 8.78 6.12
N ILE A 196 5.66 9.37 6.10
CA ILE A 196 5.95 10.59 6.87
C ILE A 196 5.15 11.78 6.37
N LYS A 197 4.92 11.89 5.07
CA LYS A 197 4.11 12.96 4.49
C LYS A 197 2.66 12.86 4.94
N ILE A 198 2.16 11.64 5.12
CA ILE A 198 0.83 11.36 5.65
C ILE A 198 0.82 11.56 7.18
N LEU A 199 1.72 10.90 7.93
CA LEU A 199 1.80 10.99 9.39
C LEU A 199 2.16 12.39 9.91
N SER A 200 2.89 13.21 9.15
CA SER A 200 3.14 14.62 9.52
C SER A 200 1.89 15.50 9.35
N ARG A 201 0.93 15.07 8.53
CA ARG A 201 -0.37 15.73 8.33
C ARG A 201 -1.44 15.19 9.26
N PHE A 202 -1.32 13.93 9.65
CA PHE A 202 -2.17 13.30 10.66
C PHE A 202 -1.45 13.33 12.00
N GLN A 203 -1.78 14.28 12.88
CA GLN A 203 -1.55 14.03 14.31
C GLN A 203 -2.29 12.73 14.64
N PHE A 204 -1.56 11.64 14.87
CA PHE A 204 -2.12 10.45 15.49
C PHE A 204 -2.62 10.86 16.88
N ARG A 205 -3.85 11.36 16.95
CA ARG A 205 -4.66 11.18 18.14
C ARG A 205 -5.06 9.72 18.10
N CYS A 206 -4.27 8.87 18.74
CA CYS A 206 -4.78 7.57 19.16
C CYS A 206 -6.09 7.86 19.90
N LEU A 207 -7.21 7.43 19.30
CA LEU A 207 -8.48 7.41 19.99
C LEU A 207 -8.37 6.31 21.05
N TYR A 208 -7.98 6.72 22.25
CA TYR A 208 -8.22 5.99 23.49
C TYR A 208 -9.12 6.86 24.36
#